data_AF-A0AB39WH60-F1
#
_entry.id   AF-A0AB39WH60-F1
#
_cell.length_a   1.000
_cell.length_b   1.000
_cell.length_c   1.000
_cell.angle_alpha   90.00
_cell.angle_beta   90.00
_cell.angle_gamma   90.00
#
_symmetry.space_group_name_H-M   'P 1'
#
loop_
_entity.id
_entity.type
_entity.pdbx_description
1 polymer ?
#
loop_
_entity_poly.entity_id
_entity_poly.type
_entity_poly.pdbx_seq_one_letter_code
_entity_poly.pdbx_strand_id
1 'polypeptide(L)' 'MKNKVFRILVGSFILISLLLAIYVNINWLWFTVFIGVNLIQSGFTKWCLLETILTKIGLKD' A
#
# COMPACT_ATOMS: atom_id res chain seq x y z
N MET A 1 7.84 -15.62 -1.72
CA MET A 1 7.28 -15.20 -0.42
C MET A 1 6.78 -13.75 -0.41
N LYS A 2 7.06 -12.99 -1.49
CA LYS A 2 6.48 -11.68 -1.86
C LYS A 2 5.05 -11.39 -1.37
N ASN A 3 4.06 -12.24 -1.66
CA ASN A 3 2.64 -11.94 -1.40
C ASN A 3 2.30 -11.78 0.09
N LYS A 4 3.02 -12.45 0.99
CA LYS A 4 2.75 -12.44 2.44
C LYS A 4 3.28 -11.16 3.08
N VAL A 5 4.52 -10.81 2.79
CA VAL A 5 5.16 -9.55 3.22
C VAL A 5 4.42 -8.37 2.59
N PHE A 6 4.05 -8.46 1.32
CA PHE A 6 3.27 -7.43 0.62
C PHE A 6 1.92 -7.17 1.31
N ARG A 7 1.14 -8.21 1.60
CA ARG A 7 -0.16 -8.06 2.29
C ARG A 7 -0.02 -7.43 3.67
N ILE A 8 1.00 -7.82 4.44
CA ILE A 8 1.27 -7.26 5.77
C ILE A 8 1.71 -5.80 5.66
N LEU A 9 2.60 -5.47 4.72
CA LEU A 9 3.10 -4.12 4.52
C LEU A 9 1.98 -3.18 4.10
N VAL A 10 1.19 -3.57 3.09
CA VAL A 10 0.01 -2.82 2.62
C VAL A 10 -0.98 -2.59 3.75
N GLY A 11 -1.32 -3.65 4.49
CA GLY A 11 -2.26 -3.57 5.60
C GLY A 11 -1.77 -2.63 6.70
N SER A 12 -0.49 -2.72 7.06
CA SER A 12 0.15 -1.81 8.03
C SER A 12 0.13 -0.36 7.56
N PHE A 13 0.43 -0.12 6.27
CA PHE A 13 0.46 1.22 5.70
C PHE A 13 -0.93 1.88 5.67
N ILE A 14 -1.98 1.09 5.43
CA ILE A 14 -3.38 1.55 5.52
C ILE A 14 -3.76 1.88 6.97
N LEU A 15 -3.39 1.03 7.94
CA LEU A 15 -3.62 1.27 9.36
C LEU A 15 -2.93 2.53 9.86
N ILE A 16 -1.65 2.70 9.51
CA ILE A 16 -0.87 3.91 9.83
C ILE A 16 -1.53 5.14 9.19
N SER A 17 -1.99 5.02 7.94
CA SER A 17 -2.65 6.13 7.26
C SER A 17 -3.98 6.51 7.88
N LEU A 18 -4.75 5.54 8.33
CA LEU A 18 -5.99 5.78 9.06
C LEU A 18 -5.71 6.48 10.40
N LEU A 19 -4.68 6.04 11.13
CA LEU A 19 -4.29 6.66 12.40
C LEU A 19 -3.88 8.13 12.17
N LEU A 20 -3.07 8.41 11.16
CA LEU A 20 -2.69 9.78 10.81
C LEU A 20 -3.89 10.63 10.34
N ALA A 21 -4.87 10.03 9.68
CA ALA A 21 -6.09 10.75 9.31
C ALA A 21 -6.88 11.24 10.52
N ILE A 22 -6.89 10.46 11.60
CA ILE A 22 -7.58 10.80 12.86
C ILE A 22 -6.77 11.80 13.69
N TYR A 23 -5.44 11.59 13.80
CA TYR A 23 -4.57 12.39 14.66
C TYR A 23 -4.08 13.70 14.03
N VAL A 24 -3.96 13.78 12.70
CA VAL A 24 -3.39 14.94 12.00
C VAL A 24 -4.47 15.67 11.21
N ASN A 25 -5.06 15.03 10.19
CA ASN A 25 -6.06 15.67 9.33
C ASN A 25 -6.79 14.63 8.47
N ILE A 26 -8.12 14.74 8.34
CA ILE A 26 -8.97 13.83 7.56
C ILE A 26 -8.54 13.72 6.09
N ASN A 27 -7.87 14.75 5.55
CA ASN A 27 -7.33 14.75 4.18
C ASN A 27 -6.33 13.63 3.93
N TRP A 28 -5.75 12.99 4.96
CA TRP A 28 -4.92 11.80 4.80
C TRP A 28 -5.67 10.60 4.22
N LEU A 29 -7.00 10.57 4.31
CA LEU A 29 -7.81 9.53 3.67
C LEU A 29 -7.66 9.53 2.14
N TRP A 30 -7.42 10.68 1.52
CA TRP A 30 -7.16 10.75 0.08
C TRP A 30 -5.90 9.96 -0.32
N PHE A 31 -4.89 9.95 0.55
CA PHE A 31 -3.69 9.14 0.36
C PHE A 31 -3.99 7.65 0.51
N THR A 32 -4.78 7.27 1.52
CA THR A 32 -5.25 5.89 1.70
C THR A 32 -6.06 5.40 0.49
N VAL A 33 -6.95 6.24 -0.04
CA VAL A 33 -7.75 5.95 -1.24
C VAL A 33 -6.86 5.79 -2.46
N PHE A 34 -5.88 6.68 -2.66
CA PHE A 34 -4.93 6.56 -3.76
C PHE A 34 -4.17 5.23 -3.72
N ILE A 35 -3.68 4.82 -2.54
CA ILE A 35 -2.99 3.54 -2.37
C ILE A 35 -3.95 2.37 -2.62
N GLY A 36 -5.18 2.44 -2.11
CA GLY A 36 -6.21 1.43 -2.31
C GLY A 36 -6.58 1.24 -3.79
N VAL A 37 -6.75 2.33 -4.55
CA VAL A 37 -7.04 2.29 -5.99
C VAL A 37 -5.88 1.65 -6.75
N ASN A 38 -4.63 2.01 -6.45
CA ASN A 38 -3.46 1.36 -7.05
C ASN A 38 -3.36 -0.13 -6.71
N LEU A 39 -3.79 -0.52 -5.51
CA LEU A 39 -3.83 -1.92 -5.09
C LEU A 39 -4.91 -2.71 -5.83
N ILE A 40 -6.10 -2.12 -6.00
CA ILE A 40 -7.21 -2.71 -6.76
C ILE A 40 -6.79 -2.85 -8.22
N GLN A 41 -6.20 -1.81 -8.82
CA GLN A 41 -5.67 -1.84 -10.18
C GLN A 41 -4.65 -2.97 -10.35
N SER A 42 -3.74 -3.15 -9.40
CA SER A 42 -2.80 -4.28 -9.39
C SER A 42 -3.49 -5.65 -9.36
N GLY A 43 -4.63 -5.78 -8.69
CA GLY A 43 -5.41 -7.03 -8.68
C GLY A 43 -5.93 -7.39 -10.07
N PHE A 44 -6.21 -6.38 -10.91
CA PHE A 44 -6.71 -6.56 -12.27
C PHE A 44 -5.59 -6.66 -13.33
N THR A 45 -4.55 -5.83 -13.25
CA THR A 45 -3.50 -5.75 -14.27
C THR A 45 -2.20 -6.50 -13.92
N LYS A 46 -2.12 -7.13 -12.74
CA LYS A 46 -0.89 -7.74 -12.17
C LYS A 46 0.30 -6.77 -12.05
N TRP A 47 0.07 -5.47 -12.25
CA TRP A 47 1.11 -4.45 -12.17
C TRP A 47 0.87 -3.60 -10.93
N CYS A 48 1.63 -3.89 -9.86
CA CYS A 48 1.58 -3.07 -8.65
C CYS A 48 2.77 -2.13 -8.58
N LEU A 49 2.49 -0.83 -8.51
CA LEU A 49 3.52 0.17 -8.22
C LEU A 49 4.21 -0.12 -6.87
N LEU A 50 3.46 -0.64 -5.90
CA LEU A 50 4.00 -1.05 -4.61
C LEU A 50 4.90 -2.30 -4.72
N GLU A 51 4.54 -3.30 -5.52
CA GLU A 51 5.42 -4.46 -5.79
C GLU A 51 6.70 -4.04 -6.51
N THR A 52 6.61 -3.05 -7.41
CA THR A 52 7.77 -2.44 -8.06
C THR A 52 8.66 -1.71 -7.05
N ILE A 53 8.09 -0.98 -6.09
CA ILE A 53 8.83 -0.33 -5.01
C ILE A 53 9.48 -1.36 -4.08
N LEU A 54 8.76 -2.42 -3.65
CA LEU A 54 9.34 -3.49 -2.82
C LEU A 54 10.48 -4.22 -3.55
N THR A 55 10.31 -4.49 -4.85
CA THR A 55 11.36 -5.11 -5.69
C THR A 55 12.57 -4.18 -5.80
N LYS A 56 12.35 -2.86 -5.88
CA LYS A 56 13.40 -1.84 -5.95
C LYS A 56 14.12 -1.60 -4.62
N ILE A 57 13.45 -1.84 -3.49
CA ILE A 57 14.01 -1.81 -2.13
C ILE A 57 14.84 -3.09 -1.84
N GLY A 58 14.89 -4.05 -2.77
CA GLY A 58 15.76 -5.22 -2.67
C GLY A 58 15.12 -6.41 -1.93
N LEU A 59 13.82 -6.36 -1.66
CA LEU A 59 13.05 -7.54 -1.24
C LEU A 59 12.82 -8.43 -2.48
N LYS A 60 13.87 -9.18 -2.84
CA LYS A 60 13.87 -10.15 -3.92
C LYS A 60 13.49 -11.53 -3.34
N ASP A 61 12.23 -11.89 -3.58
CA ASP A 61 11.56 -13.20 -3.39
C ASP A 61 11.14 -13.66 -1.99
#